data_AF-A0A7Y7C5D0-F1
#
_entry.id   AF-A0A7Y7C5D0-F1
#
_cell.length_a   1.000
_cell.length_b   1.000
_cell.length_c   1.000
_cell.angle_alpha   90.00
_cell.angle_beta   90.00
_cell.angle_gamma   90.00
#
_symmetry.space_group_name_H-M   'P 1'
#
loop_
_entity.id
_entity.type
_entity.pdbx_description
1 polymer ?
#
loop_
_entity_poly.entity_id
_entity_poly.type
_entity_poly.pdbx_seq_one_letter_code
_entity_poly.pdbx_strand_id
1 'polypeptide(L)'
;MKRVVLGLFAAVVLSACAAHEKTGDRAAAVGDWKSAYASYRQALASEPDSPEIKLKFDEARTKALQDAQQRAQTCAQVKDWGCALAESDFALSVEPGNAEIASFRANAAQQVAMGQLDTAVEQAQQGQYAEAASLMDRALQLSPAPEVKTHAEDVRSIIITQGRAQADRHLHEGNFIAAHELAQLVLRLDASASGWAQNIAAEYEHFVTEEVERLSREGDAARAQHDWARAQQSYVAALSLRQGGRAAPLEEYVRHMAMADQRIAGRDWNGAAEAYHVALRTGQDDGYANQQLERVQLRPYRIVLRSVLVTPGRPDGRAWVGASNDIFTRLANRLTQMARQSGMSGLVKDLAMSIPHENRPRLRIEVHHPDGMHLTTHGRDGIYTAYDAEFVAVANAFDDRRVGFQVYMDGPNGSELLGSVDVPMRELVEHREVSLKGRSVIALTLSTGGDGRQPGPYAGMAHVVPAPSPGAQPPGARPPPPGRGRVASPTH
;
A
#
# COMPACT_ATOMS: atom_id res chain seq x y z
N MET A 1 -32.00 -1.87 -36.30
CA MET A 1 -32.53 -1.97 -34.91
C MET A 1 -32.64 -0.59 -34.26
N LYS A 2 -33.49 0.31 -34.78
CA LYS A 2 -33.65 1.71 -34.27
C LYS A 2 -35.11 2.19 -34.19
N ARG A 3 -36.11 1.31 -34.43
CA ARG A 3 -37.53 1.68 -34.47
C ARG A 3 -38.40 1.08 -33.34
N VAL A 4 -37.84 0.19 -32.52
CA VAL A 4 -38.58 -0.44 -31.41
C VAL A 4 -38.37 0.28 -30.07
N VAL A 5 -37.35 1.14 -29.96
CA VAL A 5 -37.04 1.88 -28.71
C VAL A 5 -37.94 3.12 -28.52
N LEU A 6 -38.58 3.63 -29.58
CA LEU A 6 -39.46 4.80 -29.47
C LEU A 6 -40.88 4.49 -28.96
N GLY A 7 -41.34 3.23 -29.08
CA GLY A 7 -42.69 2.83 -28.68
C GLY A 7 -42.84 2.47 -27.20
N LEU A 8 -41.74 2.10 -26.53
CA LEU A 8 -41.78 1.71 -25.11
C LEU A 8 -41.74 2.91 -24.15
N PHE A 9 -41.27 4.08 -24.60
CA PHE A 9 -41.24 5.30 -23.79
C PHE A 9 -42.62 5.98 -23.66
N ALA A 10 -43.51 5.83 -24.64
CA ALA A 10 -44.84 6.46 -24.60
C ALA A 10 -45.81 5.79 -23.60
N ALA A 11 -45.66 4.49 -23.35
CA ALA A 11 -46.54 3.75 -22.44
C ALA A 11 -46.19 3.95 -20.95
N VAL A 12 -44.93 4.21 -20.61
CA VAL A 12 -44.49 4.44 -19.22
C VAL A 12 -44.93 5.83 -18.71
N VAL A 13 -45.02 6.83 -19.61
CA VAL A 13 -45.48 8.18 -19.26
C VAL A 13 -46.98 8.21 -18.93
N LEU A 14 -47.81 7.43 -19.64
CA LEU A 14 -49.26 7.39 -19.38
C LEU A 14 -49.63 6.69 -18.06
N SER A 15 -48.84 5.73 -17.59
CA SER A 15 -49.08 5.05 -16.30
C SER A 15 -48.67 5.86 -15.07
N ALA A 16 -47.83 6.89 -15.23
CA ALA A 16 -47.46 7.79 -14.14
C ALA A 16 -48.57 8.84 -13.85
N CYS A 17 -49.32 9.27 -14.87
CA CYS A 17 -50.34 10.32 -14.73
C CYS A 17 -51.53 9.89 -13.86
N ALA A 18 -52.09 8.69 -14.11
CA ALA A 18 -53.23 8.17 -13.34
C ALA A 18 -52.87 7.76 -11.90
N ALA A 19 -51.58 7.71 -11.56
CA ALA A 19 -51.12 7.35 -10.22
C ALA A 19 -51.28 8.52 -9.24
N HIS A 20 -50.97 9.75 -9.67
CA HIS A 20 -50.98 10.93 -8.80
C HIS A 20 -52.38 11.38 -8.39
N GLU A 21 -53.37 11.25 -9.27
CA GLU A 21 -54.77 11.55 -8.92
C GLU A 21 -55.30 10.57 -7.87
N LYS A 22 -55.08 9.26 -8.07
CA LYS A 22 -55.52 8.22 -7.13
C LYS A 22 -54.84 8.32 -5.76
N THR A 23 -53.57 8.74 -5.71
CA THR A 23 -52.91 9.02 -4.44
C THR A 23 -53.50 10.25 -3.76
N GLY A 24 -53.86 11.27 -4.53
CA GLY A 24 -54.59 12.45 -4.04
C GLY A 24 -55.95 12.08 -3.45
N ASP A 25 -56.75 11.26 -4.15
CA ASP A 25 -58.06 10.81 -3.69
C ASP A 25 -57.96 10.03 -2.37
N ARG A 26 -56.95 9.14 -2.26
CA ARG A 26 -56.69 8.38 -1.01
C ARG A 26 -56.30 9.28 0.15
N ALA A 27 -55.45 10.28 -0.08
CA ALA A 27 -55.05 11.25 0.94
C ALA A 27 -56.24 12.13 1.38
N ALA A 28 -57.05 12.60 0.42
CA ALA A 28 -58.25 13.36 0.69
C ALA A 28 -59.28 12.54 1.50
N ALA A 29 -59.44 11.25 1.19
CA ALA A 29 -60.37 10.36 1.90
C ALA A 29 -60.02 10.16 3.39
N VAL A 30 -58.74 10.28 3.77
CA VAL A 30 -58.30 10.21 5.16
C VAL A 30 -58.10 11.58 5.82
N GLY A 31 -58.42 12.67 5.11
CA GLY A 31 -58.27 14.04 5.61
C GLY A 31 -56.84 14.59 5.59
N ASP A 32 -55.90 13.93 4.91
CA ASP A 32 -54.55 14.45 4.70
C ASP A 32 -54.53 15.40 3.49
N TRP A 33 -55.04 16.61 3.73
CA TRP A 33 -55.22 17.61 2.68
C TRP A 33 -53.89 18.13 2.12
N LYS A 34 -52.79 18.12 2.89
CA LYS A 34 -51.46 18.52 2.41
C LYS A 34 -50.91 17.53 1.39
N SER A 35 -50.98 16.23 1.69
CA SER A 35 -50.57 15.19 0.75
C SER A 35 -51.48 15.15 -0.48
N ALA A 36 -52.79 15.39 -0.28
CA ALA A 36 -53.74 15.53 -1.38
C ALA A 36 -53.38 16.71 -2.30
N TYR A 37 -53.12 17.89 -1.74
CA TYR A 37 -52.67 19.08 -2.48
C TYR A 37 -51.40 18.83 -3.28
N ALA A 38 -50.37 18.22 -2.67
CA ALA A 38 -49.12 17.91 -3.35
C ALA A 38 -49.32 16.93 -4.52
N SER A 39 -50.16 15.91 -4.32
CA SER A 39 -50.48 14.90 -5.34
C SER A 39 -51.29 15.49 -6.50
N TYR A 40 -52.32 16.30 -6.20
CA TYR A 40 -53.11 16.97 -7.24
C TYR A 40 -52.32 18.04 -7.99
N ARG A 41 -51.37 18.73 -7.34
CA ARG A 41 -50.46 19.66 -8.03
C ARG A 41 -49.62 18.94 -9.08
N GLN A 42 -49.13 17.74 -8.77
CA GLN A 42 -48.39 16.91 -9.73
C GLN A 42 -49.30 16.41 -10.84
N ALA A 43 -50.51 15.95 -10.51
CA ALA A 43 -51.51 15.51 -11.50
C ALA A 43 -51.91 16.65 -12.46
N LEU A 44 -52.09 17.88 -11.96
CA LEU A 44 -52.40 19.05 -12.77
C LEU A 44 -51.24 19.48 -13.66
N ALA A 45 -49.99 19.28 -13.22
CA ALA A 45 -48.82 19.52 -14.06
C ALA A 45 -48.74 18.53 -15.24
N SER A 46 -49.21 17.29 -15.07
CA SER A 46 -49.31 16.30 -16.15
C SER A 46 -50.53 16.51 -17.05
N GLU A 47 -51.66 16.95 -16.49
CA GLU A 47 -52.93 17.12 -17.21
C GLU A 47 -53.55 18.51 -16.95
N PRO A 48 -53.00 19.58 -17.55
CA PRO A 48 -53.41 20.96 -17.25
C PRO A 48 -54.84 21.32 -17.68
N ASP A 49 -55.46 20.53 -18.56
CA ASP A 49 -56.77 20.82 -19.14
C ASP A 49 -57.93 20.05 -18.48
N SER A 50 -57.64 19.13 -17.55
CA SER A 50 -58.67 18.35 -16.87
C SER A 50 -59.49 19.21 -15.90
N PRO A 51 -60.80 19.43 -16.14
CA PRO A 51 -61.63 20.24 -15.24
C PRO A 51 -61.87 19.54 -13.89
N GLU A 52 -61.87 18.21 -13.86
CA GLU A 52 -62.03 17.42 -12.64
C GLU A 52 -60.82 17.56 -11.72
N ILE A 53 -59.60 17.41 -12.27
CA ILE A 53 -58.36 17.57 -11.47
C ILE A 53 -58.23 19.00 -10.97
N LYS A 54 -58.61 20.01 -11.76
CA LYS A 54 -58.67 21.42 -11.32
C LYS A 54 -59.59 21.59 -10.10
N LEU A 55 -60.81 21.06 -10.17
CA LEU A 55 -61.76 21.16 -9.06
C LEU A 55 -61.23 20.48 -7.79
N LYS A 56 -60.69 19.25 -7.92
CA LYS A 56 -60.09 18.51 -6.79
C LYS A 56 -58.86 19.24 -6.22
N PHE A 57 -58.03 19.82 -7.08
CA PHE A 57 -56.88 20.60 -6.69
C PHE A 57 -57.30 21.86 -5.92
N ASP A 58 -58.27 22.61 -6.41
CA ASP A 58 -58.78 23.82 -5.74
C ASP A 58 -59.40 23.48 -4.38
N GLU A 59 -60.20 22.41 -4.30
CA GLU A 59 -60.77 21.93 -3.03
C GLU A 59 -59.67 21.53 -2.03
N ALA A 60 -58.69 20.72 -2.47
CA ALA A 60 -57.58 20.31 -1.62
C ALA A 60 -56.71 21.49 -1.20
N ARG A 61 -56.51 22.47 -2.09
CA ARG A 61 -55.78 23.71 -1.80
C ARG A 61 -56.47 24.49 -0.69
N THR A 62 -57.78 24.75 -0.78
CA THR A 62 -58.54 25.48 0.24
C THR A 62 -58.51 24.74 1.58
N LYS A 63 -58.74 23.42 1.58
CA LYS A 63 -58.74 22.62 2.82
C LYS A 63 -57.34 22.50 3.44
N ALA A 64 -56.30 22.29 2.63
CA ALA A 64 -54.92 22.22 3.11
C ALA A 64 -54.46 23.56 3.68
N LEU A 65 -54.86 24.68 3.07
CA LEU A 65 -54.58 26.01 3.58
C LEU A 65 -55.27 26.27 4.91
N GLN A 66 -56.56 25.95 5.02
CA GLN A 66 -57.33 26.10 6.26
C GLN A 66 -56.75 25.24 7.39
N ASP A 67 -56.42 23.97 7.11
CA ASP A 67 -55.77 23.07 8.08
C ASP A 67 -54.41 23.61 8.52
N ALA A 68 -53.57 24.07 7.58
CA ALA A 68 -52.26 24.63 7.90
C ALA A 68 -52.37 25.91 8.74
N GLN A 69 -53.29 26.82 8.44
CA GLN A 69 -53.53 28.01 9.24
C GLN A 69 -54.00 27.66 10.66
N GLN A 70 -54.95 26.72 10.78
CA GLN A 70 -55.46 26.26 12.07
C GLN A 70 -54.36 25.58 12.90
N ARG A 71 -53.54 24.72 12.28
CA ARG A 71 -52.39 24.09 12.94
C ARG A 71 -51.33 25.11 13.34
N ALA A 72 -51.02 26.07 12.48
CA ALA A 72 -50.08 27.14 12.80
C ALA A 72 -50.52 27.91 14.05
N GLN A 73 -51.81 28.27 14.14
CA GLN A 73 -52.39 28.92 15.32
C GLN A 73 -52.34 28.02 16.56
N THR A 74 -52.66 26.73 16.41
CA THR A 74 -52.62 25.76 17.52
C THR A 74 -51.21 25.59 18.06
N CYS A 75 -50.21 25.49 17.17
CA CYS A 75 -48.80 25.41 17.53
C CYS A 75 -48.33 26.71 18.22
N ALA A 76 -48.74 27.88 17.74
CA ALA A 76 -48.46 29.15 18.40
C ALA A 76 -49.08 29.25 19.80
N GLN A 77 -50.29 28.72 20.02
CA GLN A 77 -50.95 28.71 21.34
C GLN A 77 -50.17 27.91 22.38
N VAL A 78 -49.53 26.81 21.98
CA VAL A 78 -48.65 26.00 22.85
C VAL A 78 -47.18 26.44 22.81
N LYS A 79 -46.88 27.57 22.16
CA LYS A 79 -45.54 28.14 21.97
C LYS A 79 -44.56 27.23 21.22
N ASP A 80 -45.07 26.28 20.43
CA ASP A 80 -44.26 25.55 19.45
C ASP A 80 -44.10 26.41 18.19
N TRP A 81 -43.20 27.38 18.28
CA TRP A 81 -42.94 28.32 17.19
C TRP A 81 -42.28 27.65 15.99
N GLY A 82 -41.57 26.53 16.20
CA GLY A 82 -40.98 25.74 15.11
C GLY A 82 -42.07 25.11 14.24
N CYS A 83 -43.06 24.47 14.86
CA CYS A 83 -44.26 24.00 14.15
C CYS A 83 -45.01 25.15 13.50
N ALA A 84 -45.28 26.25 14.22
CA ALA A 84 -46.02 27.38 13.69
C ALA A 84 -45.35 28.01 12.46
N LEU A 85 -44.02 28.09 12.47
CA LEU A 85 -43.23 28.56 11.33
C LEU A 85 -43.36 27.61 10.13
N ALA A 86 -43.16 26.31 10.32
CA ALA A 86 -43.26 25.32 9.24
C ALA A 86 -44.67 25.30 8.60
N GLU A 87 -45.72 25.39 9.43
CA GLU A 87 -47.11 25.45 8.97
C GLU A 87 -47.41 26.74 8.20
N SER A 88 -46.89 27.87 8.66
CA SER A 88 -47.07 29.16 7.98
C SER A 88 -46.22 29.31 6.71
N ASP A 89 -45.03 28.70 6.64
CA ASP A 89 -44.24 28.59 5.40
C ASP A 89 -45.01 27.79 4.34
N PHE A 90 -45.64 26.69 4.73
CA PHE A 90 -46.52 25.93 3.82
C PHE A 90 -47.70 26.79 3.35
N ALA A 91 -48.41 27.45 4.27
CA ALA A 91 -49.55 28.31 3.92
C ALA A 91 -49.14 29.44 2.96
N LEU A 92 -47.98 30.07 3.17
CA LEU A 92 -47.45 31.11 2.30
C LEU A 92 -47.02 30.56 0.93
N SER A 93 -46.56 29.30 0.85
CA SER A 93 -46.27 28.65 -0.43
C SER A 93 -47.52 28.40 -1.28
N VAL A 94 -48.69 28.29 -0.63
CA VAL A 94 -50.00 28.12 -1.28
C VAL A 94 -50.62 29.46 -1.67
N GLU A 95 -50.41 30.50 -0.87
CA GLU A 95 -50.88 31.87 -1.12
C GLU A 95 -49.79 32.94 -0.85
N PRO A 96 -48.84 33.15 -1.80
CA PRO A 96 -47.71 34.06 -1.58
C PRO A 96 -48.09 35.53 -1.36
N GLY A 97 -49.27 35.95 -1.83
CA GLY A 97 -49.76 37.33 -1.73
C GLY A 97 -50.59 37.63 -0.47
N ASN A 98 -50.79 36.65 0.40
CA ASN A 98 -51.63 36.83 1.59
C ASN A 98 -50.85 37.53 2.71
N ALA A 99 -51.17 38.80 2.96
CA ALA A 99 -50.48 39.64 3.93
C ALA A 99 -50.63 39.13 5.38
N GLU A 100 -51.77 38.50 5.73
CA GLU A 100 -52.00 37.97 7.08
C GLU A 100 -51.11 36.75 7.34
N ILE A 101 -51.02 35.83 6.38
CA ILE A 101 -50.13 34.66 6.47
C ILE A 101 -48.67 35.11 6.52
N ALA A 102 -48.29 36.07 5.68
CA ALA A 102 -46.93 36.62 5.67
C ALA A 102 -46.57 37.27 7.02
N SER A 103 -47.49 38.04 7.61
CA SER A 103 -47.31 38.67 8.92
C SER A 103 -47.20 37.62 10.04
N PHE A 104 -48.08 36.60 10.03
CA PHE A 104 -48.01 35.50 11.00
C PHE A 104 -46.68 34.74 10.89
N ARG A 105 -46.26 34.40 9.67
CA ARG A 105 -44.97 33.74 9.40
C ARG A 105 -43.80 34.56 9.91
N ALA A 106 -43.80 35.88 9.67
CA ALA A 106 -42.75 36.77 10.14
C ALA A 106 -42.67 36.79 11.68
N ASN A 107 -43.81 36.82 12.38
CA ASN A 107 -43.84 36.72 13.84
C ASN A 107 -43.34 35.34 14.33
N ALA A 108 -43.79 34.24 13.72
CA ALA A 108 -43.31 32.90 14.07
C ALA A 108 -41.79 32.76 13.86
N ALA A 109 -41.27 33.27 12.74
CA ALA A 109 -39.84 33.30 12.45
C ALA A 109 -39.05 34.13 13.47
N GLN A 110 -39.59 35.27 13.90
CA GLN A 110 -39.01 36.07 14.99
C GLN A 110 -38.94 35.27 16.29
N GLN A 111 -40.01 34.58 16.70
CA GLN A 111 -40.01 33.80 17.94
C GLN A 111 -39.02 32.63 17.91
N VAL A 112 -38.93 31.91 16.78
CA VAL A 112 -37.91 30.86 16.60
C VAL A 112 -36.50 31.44 16.65
N ALA A 113 -36.27 32.59 16.00
CA ALA A 113 -34.98 33.26 16.01
C ALA A 113 -34.58 33.68 17.44
N MET A 114 -35.50 34.23 18.23
CA MET A 114 -35.23 34.58 19.63
C MET A 114 -34.86 33.35 20.47
N GLY A 115 -35.58 32.23 20.33
CA GLY A 115 -35.23 30.99 21.05
C GLY A 115 -33.86 30.42 20.64
N GLN A 116 -33.47 30.56 19.36
CA GLN A 116 -32.13 30.20 18.91
C GLN A 116 -31.06 31.10 19.53
N LEU A 117 -31.35 32.38 19.68
CA LEU A 117 -30.44 33.32 20.31
C LEU A 117 -30.32 33.12 21.82
N ASP A 118 -31.40 32.81 22.52
CA ASP A 118 -31.36 32.42 23.94
C ASP A 118 -30.44 31.21 24.13
N THR A 119 -30.58 30.20 23.26
CA THR A 119 -29.67 29.05 23.24
C THR A 119 -28.22 29.48 22.92
N ALA A 120 -28.02 30.42 22.00
CA ALA A 120 -26.70 30.94 21.66
C ALA A 120 -26.03 31.65 22.85
N VAL A 121 -26.79 32.39 23.67
CA VAL A 121 -26.31 33.00 24.91
C VAL A 121 -25.82 31.93 25.88
N GLU A 122 -26.61 30.88 26.10
CA GLU A 122 -26.22 29.77 26.99
C GLU A 122 -24.95 29.08 26.50
N GLN A 123 -24.85 28.81 25.19
CA GLN A 123 -23.67 28.20 24.58
C GLN A 123 -22.43 29.09 24.71
N ALA A 124 -22.57 30.39 24.47
CA ALA A 124 -21.46 31.34 24.62
C ALA A 124 -20.96 31.40 26.07
N GLN A 125 -21.87 31.38 27.06
CA GLN A 125 -21.51 31.34 28.48
C GLN A 125 -20.80 30.04 28.89
N GLN A 126 -21.07 28.94 28.20
CA GLN A 126 -20.40 27.65 28.38
C GLN A 126 -19.04 27.58 27.66
N GLY A 127 -18.64 28.63 26.94
CA GLY A 127 -17.42 28.67 26.14
C GLY A 127 -17.55 28.01 24.75
N GLN A 128 -18.76 27.62 24.34
CA GLN A 128 -19.06 27.04 23.03
C GLN A 128 -19.31 28.15 22.00
N TYR A 129 -18.28 28.95 21.74
CA TYR A 129 -18.41 30.19 20.97
C TYR A 129 -18.72 29.97 19.49
N ALA A 130 -18.20 28.90 18.89
CA ALA A 130 -18.43 28.58 17.48
C ALA A 130 -19.90 28.17 17.24
N GLU A 131 -20.45 27.36 18.14
CA GLU A 131 -21.84 26.93 18.14
C GLU A 131 -22.78 28.12 18.37
N ALA A 132 -22.45 28.99 19.34
CA ALA A 132 -23.18 30.22 19.60
C ALA A 132 -23.21 31.15 18.37
N ALA A 133 -22.07 31.37 17.71
CA ALA A 133 -21.99 32.16 16.49
C ALA A 133 -22.85 31.57 15.36
N SER A 134 -22.84 30.24 15.20
CA SER A 134 -23.66 29.55 14.20
C SER A 134 -25.17 29.65 14.48
N LEU A 135 -25.59 29.60 15.75
CA LEU A 135 -26.99 29.82 16.14
C LEU A 135 -27.42 31.26 15.86
N MET A 136 -26.56 32.23 16.19
CA MET A 136 -26.79 33.64 15.93
C MET A 136 -26.94 33.94 14.42
N ASP A 137 -26.05 33.41 13.58
CA ASP A 137 -26.14 33.57 12.12
C ASP A 137 -27.43 32.98 11.55
N ARG A 138 -27.86 31.80 12.04
CA ARG A 138 -29.14 31.18 11.65
C ARG A 138 -30.33 32.02 12.06
N ALA A 139 -30.33 32.59 13.27
CA ALA A 139 -31.40 33.45 13.75
C ALA A 139 -31.53 34.72 12.89
N LEU A 140 -30.41 35.35 12.53
CA LEU A 140 -30.37 36.52 11.64
C LEU A 140 -30.84 36.23 10.21
N GLN A 141 -30.60 35.02 9.71
CA GLN A 141 -31.14 34.57 8.42
C GLN A 141 -32.64 34.29 8.48
N LEU A 142 -33.14 33.86 9.64
CA LEU A 142 -34.54 33.47 9.82
C LEU A 142 -35.49 34.67 9.87
N SER A 143 -35.08 35.75 10.55
CA SER A 143 -35.90 36.93 10.77
C SER A 143 -35.09 38.23 10.69
N PRO A 144 -35.53 39.22 9.87
CA PRO A 144 -34.90 40.54 9.80
C PRO A 144 -35.36 41.52 10.88
N ALA A 145 -36.17 41.07 11.85
CA ALA A 145 -36.78 41.92 12.88
C ALA A 145 -35.72 42.70 13.69
N PRO A 146 -35.96 43.98 14.04
CA PRO A 146 -35.04 44.77 14.84
C PRO A 146 -34.66 44.12 16.18
N GLU A 147 -35.61 43.47 16.85
CA GLU A 147 -35.41 42.81 18.13
C GLU A 147 -34.42 41.64 18.04
N VAL A 148 -34.50 40.86 16.95
CA VAL A 148 -33.58 39.74 16.67
C VAL A 148 -32.16 40.28 16.44
N LYS A 149 -32.04 41.41 15.74
CA LYS A 149 -30.74 42.07 15.55
C LYS A 149 -30.15 42.57 16.87
N THR A 150 -30.96 43.24 17.70
CA THR A 150 -30.50 43.72 19.02
C THR A 150 -30.02 42.56 19.89
N HIS A 151 -30.78 41.48 19.98
CA HIS A 151 -30.40 40.33 20.79
C HIS A 151 -29.20 39.57 20.19
N ALA A 152 -29.07 39.52 18.86
CA ALA A 152 -27.86 39.00 18.21
C ALA A 152 -26.60 39.83 18.56
N GLU A 153 -26.72 41.16 18.70
CA GLU A 153 -25.62 41.99 19.18
C GLU A 153 -25.24 41.69 20.64
N ASP A 154 -26.20 41.29 21.49
CA ASP A 154 -25.90 40.84 22.86
C ASP A 154 -25.07 39.54 22.84
N VAL A 155 -25.47 38.54 22.04
CA VAL A 155 -24.70 37.30 21.83
C VAL A 155 -23.31 37.62 21.30
N ARG A 156 -23.22 38.48 20.28
CA ARG A 156 -21.95 38.92 19.68
C ARG A 156 -21.03 39.54 20.74
N SER A 157 -21.56 40.43 21.58
CA SER A 157 -20.81 41.09 22.67
C SER A 157 -20.24 40.09 23.68
N ILE A 158 -21.02 39.07 24.04
CA ILE A 158 -20.58 37.97 24.91
C ILE A 158 -19.42 37.21 24.26
N ILE A 159 -19.58 36.79 23.00
CA ILE A 159 -18.54 36.05 22.26
C ILE A 159 -17.26 36.89 22.14
N ILE A 160 -17.36 38.19 21.82
CA ILE A 160 -16.17 39.05 21.68
C ILE A 160 -15.46 39.18 23.03
N THR A 161 -16.19 39.50 24.10
CA THR A 161 -15.58 39.81 25.41
C THR A 161 -15.01 38.55 26.06
N GLN A 162 -15.82 37.49 26.15
CA GLN A 162 -15.40 36.23 26.79
C GLN A 162 -14.45 35.44 25.88
N GLY A 163 -14.68 35.47 24.57
CA GLY A 163 -13.81 34.82 23.59
C GLY A 163 -12.39 35.42 23.56
N ARG A 164 -12.24 36.75 23.65
CA ARG A 164 -10.92 37.39 23.82
C ARG A 164 -10.22 36.89 25.09
N ALA A 165 -10.91 36.94 26.23
CA ALA A 165 -10.35 36.51 27.50
C ALA A 165 -10.00 35.00 27.54
N GLN A 166 -10.77 34.15 26.85
CA GLN A 166 -10.48 32.72 26.72
C GLN A 166 -9.31 32.47 25.76
N ALA A 167 -9.23 33.18 24.63
CA ALA A 167 -8.12 33.06 23.69
C ALA A 167 -6.79 33.50 24.33
N ASP A 168 -6.82 34.59 25.11
CA ASP A 168 -5.65 35.01 25.89
C ASP A 168 -5.25 33.94 26.90
N ARG A 169 -6.20 33.30 27.61
CA ARG A 169 -5.89 32.16 28.50
C ARG A 169 -5.25 31.00 27.77
N HIS A 170 -5.78 30.60 26.62
CA HIS A 170 -5.18 29.55 25.79
C HIS A 170 -3.76 29.90 25.34
N LEU A 171 -3.49 31.17 25.02
CA LEU A 171 -2.14 31.63 24.71
C LEU A 171 -1.19 31.46 25.90
N HIS A 172 -1.62 31.84 27.12
CA HIS A 172 -0.82 31.66 28.34
C HIS A 172 -0.61 30.19 28.72
N GLU A 173 -1.57 29.32 28.40
CA GLU A 173 -1.48 27.86 28.60
C GLU A 173 -0.60 27.16 27.54
N GLY A 174 -0.16 27.89 26.50
CA GLY A 174 0.59 27.33 25.37
C GLY A 174 -0.29 26.56 24.36
N ASN A 175 -1.62 26.69 24.44
CA ASN A 175 -2.56 26.13 23.48
C ASN A 175 -2.76 27.09 22.29
N PHE A 176 -1.72 27.23 21.48
CA PHE A 176 -1.68 28.19 20.37
C PHE A 176 -2.75 27.92 19.30
N ILE A 177 -3.13 26.65 19.07
CA ILE A 177 -4.17 26.28 18.10
C ILE A 177 -5.52 26.84 18.54
N ALA A 178 -5.96 26.53 19.76
CA ALA A 178 -7.24 27.00 20.29
C ALA A 178 -7.29 28.53 20.42
N ALA A 179 -6.18 29.15 20.82
CA ALA A 179 -6.06 30.61 20.86
C ALA A 179 -6.26 31.24 19.48
N HIS A 180 -5.61 30.69 18.43
CA HIS A 180 -5.71 31.20 17.06
C HIS A 180 -7.13 31.04 16.49
N GLU A 181 -7.74 29.87 16.63
CA GLU A 181 -9.11 29.61 16.14
C GLU A 181 -10.13 30.57 16.75
N LEU A 182 -10.05 30.79 18.06
CA LEU A 182 -10.94 31.70 18.76
C LEU A 182 -10.66 33.16 18.39
N ALA A 183 -9.39 33.52 18.17
CA ALA A 183 -9.03 34.85 17.67
C ALA A 183 -9.60 35.12 16.28
N GLN A 184 -9.57 34.14 15.37
CA GLN A 184 -10.20 34.24 14.05
C GLN A 184 -11.72 34.37 14.15
N LEU A 185 -12.37 33.65 15.07
CA LEU A 185 -13.81 33.79 15.31
C LEU A 185 -14.15 35.21 15.76
N VAL A 186 -13.44 35.75 16.76
CA VAL A 186 -13.66 37.12 17.25
C VAL A 186 -13.39 38.15 16.15
N LEU A 187 -12.34 37.97 15.34
CA LEU A 187 -12.01 38.87 14.22
C LEU A 187 -13.15 38.94 13.18
N ARG A 188 -13.81 37.82 12.89
CA ARG A 188 -14.97 37.79 11.98
C ARG A 188 -16.16 38.58 12.53
N LEU A 189 -16.35 38.57 13.86
CA LEU A 189 -17.45 39.26 14.53
C LEU A 189 -17.15 40.74 14.80
N ASP A 190 -15.88 41.09 14.97
CA ASP A 190 -15.39 42.43 15.31
C ASP A 190 -14.05 42.73 14.61
N ALA A 191 -14.11 43.50 13.53
CA ALA A 191 -12.95 43.91 12.75
C ALA A 191 -11.95 44.78 13.55
N SER A 192 -12.39 45.43 14.64
CA SER A 192 -11.49 46.21 15.50
C SER A 192 -10.48 45.32 16.25
N ALA A 193 -10.76 44.02 16.36
CA ALA A 193 -9.88 43.02 16.96
C ALA A 193 -8.68 42.65 16.07
N SER A 194 -8.54 43.23 14.86
CA SER A 194 -7.51 42.87 13.89
C SER A 194 -6.08 42.88 14.44
N GLY A 195 -5.67 43.94 15.14
CA GLY A 195 -4.33 44.01 15.74
C GLY A 195 -4.08 42.92 16.80
N TRP A 196 -5.08 42.63 17.64
CA TRP A 196 -4.99 41.57 18.65
C TRP A 196 -4.94 40.17 18.01
N ALA A 197 -5.79 39.90 17.02
CA ALA A 197 -5.79 38.63 16.29
C ALA A 197 -4.51 38.41 15.48
N GLN A 198 -3.92 39.47 14.92
CA GLN A 198 -2.62 39.42 14.24
C GLN A 198 -1.48 39.05 15.19
N ASN A 199 -1.49 39.58 16.42
CA ASN A 199 -0.50 39.20 17.43
C ASN A 199 -0.61 37.70 17.78
N ILE A 200 -1.82 37.19 18.03
CA ILE A 200 -2.03 35.75 18.29
C ILE A 200 -1.62 34.91 17.07
N ALA A 201 -1.92 35.36 15.86
CA ALA A 201 -1.48 34.67 14.64
C ALA A 201 0.04 34.62 14.49
N ALA A 202 0.76 35.69 14.88
CA ALA A 202 2.21 35.72 14.85
C ALA A 202 2.82 34.73 15.87
N GLU A 203 2.28 34.67 17.09
CA GLU A 203 2.69 33.69 18.10
C GLU A 203 2.41 32.24 17.64
N TYR A 204 1.25 32.01 17.04
CA TYR A 204 0.90 30.71 16.45
C TYR A 204 1.87 30.29 15.33
N GLU A 205 2.21 31.20 14.41
CA GLU A 205 3.18 30.92 13.34
C GLU A 205 4.60 30.66 13.87
N HIS A 206 4.98 31.35 14.95
CA HIS A 206 6.24 31.09 15.64
C HIS A 206 6.24 29.67 16.23
N PHE A 207 5.20 29.31 16.98
CA PHE A 207 5.00 27.95 17.51
C PHE A 207 5.05 26.89 16.42
N VAL A 208 4.30 27.06 15.33
CA VAL A 208 4.29 26.11 14.20
C VAL A 208 5.70 25.95 13.63
N THR A 209 6.45 27.04 13.50
CA THR A 209 7.83 26.99 12.97
C THR A 209 8.75 26.21 13.91
N GLU A 210 8.70 26.47 15.22
CA GLU A 210 9.51 25.74 16.20
C GLU A 210 9.15 24.26 16.27
N GLU A 211 7.86 23.94 16.23
CA GLU A 211 7.36 22.58 16.34
C GLU A 211 7.68 21.75 15.11
N VAL A 212 7.55 22.33 13.91
CA VAL A 212 7.99 21.70 12.65
C VAL A 212 9.50 21.44 12.67
N GLU A 213 10.29 22.38 13.19
CA GLU A 213 11.74 22.22 13.32
C GLU A 213 12.11 21.13 14.35
N ARG A 214 11.40 21.07 15.49
CA ARG A 214 11.55 20.01 16.49
C ARG A 214 11.24 18.64 15.91
N LEU A 215 10.06 18.47 15.30
CA LEU A 215 9.63 17.21 14.67
C LEU A 215 10.57 16.79 13.54
N SER A 216 11.04 17.74 12.73
CA SER A 216 12.00 17.44 11.68
C SER A 216 13.34 16.94 12.25
N ARG A 217 13.85 17.53 13.34
CA ARG A 217 15.07 17.05 14.02
C ARG A 217 14.90 15.66 14.61
N GLU A 218 13.71 15.35 15.15
CA GLU A 218 13.39 13.99 15.60
C GLU A 218 13.36 12.99 14.45
N GLY A 219 12.79 13.40 13.31
CA GLY A 219 12.82 12.64 12.06
C GLY A 219 14.26 12.38 11.61
N ASP A 220 15.11 13.39 11.60
CA ASP A 220 16.53 13.28 11.23
C ASP A 220 17.29 12.33 12.17
N ALA A 221 17.04 12.41 13.48
CA ALA A 221 17.66 11.54 14.47
C ALA A 221 17.23 10.07 14.30
N ALA A 222 15.95 9.82 14.01
CA ALA A 222 15.45 8.48 13.71
C ALA A 222 16.01 7.94 12.39
N ARG A 223 16.10 8.80 11.37
CA ARG A 223 16.70 8.48 10.06
C ARG A 223 18.16 8.05 10.21
N ALA A 224 18.94 8.77 11.01
CA ALA A 224 20.35 8.44 11.29
C ALA A 224 20.52 7.09 12.02
N GLN A 225 19.48 6.61 12.70
CA GLN A 225 19.44 5.29 13.34
C GLN A 225 18.85 4.20 12.43
N HIS A 226 18.49 4.55 11.19
CA HIS A 226 17.73 3.71 10.26
C HIS A 226 16.38 3.23 10.82
N ASP A 227 15.77 3.98 11.75
CA ASP A 227 14.40 3.75 12.22
C ASP A 227 13.41 4.48 11.30
N TRP A 228 13.18 3.89 10.13
CA TRP A 228 12.39 4.52 9.07
C TRP A 228 10.94 4.77 9.47
N ALA A 229 10.35 3.89 10.29
CA ALA A 229 8.96 4.02 10.73
C ALA A 229 8.80 5.24 11.65
N ARG A 230 9.69 5.41 12.63
CA ARG A 230 9.68 6.58 13.51
C ARG A 230 10.00 7.85 12.74
N ALA A 231 10.99 7.81 11.85
CA ALA A 231 11.34 8.96 11.01
C ALA A 231 10.15 9.42 10.16
N GLN A 232 9.44 8.48 9.54
CA GLN A 232 8.24 8.77 8.75
C GLN A 232 7.15 9.42 9.59
N GLN A 233 6.85 8.88 10.78
CA GLN A 233 5.86 9.45 11.69
C GLN A 233 6.19 10.90 12.05
N SER A 234 7.45 11.21 12.38
CA SER A 234 7.90 12.55 12.71
C SER A 234 7.76 13.53 11.54
N TYR A 235 8.14 13.14 10.32
CA TYR A 235 7.99 14.02 9.15
C TYR A 235 6.52 14.21 8.74
N VAL A 236 5.69 13.17 8.82
CA VAL A 236 4.23 13.28 8.58
C VAL A 236 3.60 14.23 9.60
N ALA A 237 3.97 14.16 10.87
CA ALA A 237 3.51 15.10 11.89
C ALA A 237 3.93 16.55 11.56
N ALA A 238 5.18 16.76 11.13
CA ALA A 238 5.63 18.09 10.69
C ALA A 238 4.82 18.62 9.49
N LEU A 239 4.55 17.75 8.50
CA LEU A 239 3.76 18.10 7.31
C LEU A 239 2.29 18.39 7.62
N SER A 240 1.74 17.81 8.70
CA SER A 240 0.39 18.11 9.16
C SER A 240 0.24 19.53 9.72
N LEU A 241 1.32 20.08 10.29
CA LEU A 241 1.36 21.47 10.78
C LEU A 241 1.66 22.46 9.65
N ARG A 242 2.58 22.12 8.74
CA ARG A 242 2.96 22.96 7.61
C ARG A 242 3.21 22.10 6.37
N GLN A 243 2.33 22.21 5.37
CA GLN A 243 2.50 21.49 4.11
C GLN A 243 3.76 21.97 3.37
N GLY A 244 4.58 21.03 2.89
CA GLY A 244 5.80 21.31 2.13
C GLY A 244 7.05 21.52 3.00
N GLY A 245 7.99 22.34 2.52
CA GLY A 245 9.26 22.60 3.19
C GLY A 245 10.23 21.41 3.15
N ARG A 246 11.22 21.40 4.07
CA ARG A 246 12.28 20.37 4.10
C ARG A 246 11.77 18.96 4.43
N ALA A 247 10.67 18.87 5.19
CA ALA A 247 10.11 17.61 5.64
C ALA A 247 9.50 16.79 4.49
N ALA A 248 9.00 17.44 3.44
CA ALA A 248 8.33 16.76 2.32
C ALA A 248 9.24 15.75 1.57
N PRO A 249 10.41 16.13 1.00
CA PRO A 249 11.28 15.17 0.33
C PRO A 249 11.88 14.14 1.29
N LEU A 250 12.04 14.49 2.57
CA LEU A 250 12.53 13.57 3.61
C LEU A 250 11.50 12.50 3.98
N GLU A 251 10.22 12.87 4.13
CA GLU A 251 9.12 11.93 4.33
C GLU A 251 9.06 10.94 3.17
N GLU A 252 9.10 11.44 1.93
CA GLU A 252 9.04 10.60 0.75
C GLU A 252 10.20 9.62 0.71
N TYR A 253 11.42 10.08 1.01
CA TYR A 253 12.60 9.23 1.14
C TYR A 253 12.39 8.12 2.17
N VAL A 254 12.07 8.45 3.42
CA VAL A 254 11.97 7.45 4.49
C VAL A 254 10.79 6.50 4.30
N ARG A 255 9.70 6.95 3.69
CA ARG A 255 8.57 6.08 3.30
C ARG A 255 9.02 5.01 2.31
N HIS A 256 9.81 5.38 1.32
CA HIS A 256 10.36 4.41 0.36
C HIS A 256 11.43 3.50 0.97
N MET A 257 12.22 3.99 1.93
CA MET A 257 13.14 3.14 2.72
C MET A 257 12.37 2.09 3.54
N ALA A 258 11.32 2.49 4.25
CA ALA A 258 10.48 1.56 5.02
C ALA A 258 9.81 0.52 4.11
N MET A 259 9.33 0.92 2.92
CA MET A 259 8.81 0.00 1.92
C MET A 259 9.88 -1.00 1.45
N ALA A 260 11.12 -0.55 1.23
CA ALA A 260 12.21 -1.43 0.81
C ALA A 260 12.50 -2.51 1.87
N ASP A 261 12.57 -2.13 3.15
CA ASP A 261 12.79 -3.08 4.25
C ASP A 261 11.66 -4.11 4.38
N GLN A 262 10.41 -3.67 4.22
CA GLN A 262 9.26 -4.57 4.19
C GLN A 262 9.36 -5.58 3.02
N ARG A 263 9.81 -5.12 1.85
CA ARG A 263 9.98 -5.96 0.65
C ARG A 263 11.11 -6.96 0.81
N ILE A 264 12.22 -6.56 1.42
CA ILE A 264 13.33 -7.46 1.80
C ILE A 264 12.82 -8.55 2.74
N ALA A 265 12.06 -8.20 3.78
CA ALA A 265 11.46 -9.17 4.69
C ALA A 265 10.51 -10.15 3.97
N GLY A 266 9.78 -9.66 2.96
CA GLY A 266 8.94 -10.45 2.06
C GLY A 266 9.69 -11.22 0.97
N ARG A 267 11.03 -11.12 0.87
CA ARG A 267 11.88 -11.69 -0.20
C ARG A 267 11.51 -11.19 -1.61
N ASP A 268 10.92 -10.00 -1.71
CA ASP A 268 10.61 -9.32 -2.98
C ASP A 268 11.77 -8.39 -3.36
N TRP A 269 12.83 -8.96 -3.93
CA TRP A 269 14.06 -8.24 -4.25
C TRP A 269 13.88 -7.16 -5.31
N ASN A 270 13.02 -7.42 -6.32
CA ASN A 270 12.75 -6.44 -7.36
C ASN A 270 11.96 -5.25 -6.81
N GLY A 271 10.92 -5.51 -6.01
CA GLY A 271 10.16 -4.45 -5.35
C GLY A 271 11.01 -3.64 -4.37
N ALA A 272 11.92 -4.29 -3.64
CA ALA A 272 12.88 -3.59 -2.77
C ALA A 272 13.87 -2.72 -3.56
N ALA A 273 14.41 -3.22 -4.68
CA ALA A 273 15.30 -2.44 -5.55
C ALA A 273 14.57 -1.24 -6.17
N GLU A 274 13.33 -1.41 -6.62
CA GLU A 274 12.50 -0.30 -7.13
C GLU A 274 12.26 0.76 -6.04
N ALA A 275 11.95 0.35 -4.81
CA ALA A 275 11.77 1.26 -3.69
C ALA A 275 13.05 2.07 -3.39
N TYR A 276 14.23 1.45 -3.39
CA TYR A 276 15.50 2.18 -3.26
C TYR A 276 15.76 3.12 -4.43
N HIS A 277 15.44 2.74 -5.68
CA HIS A 277 15.54 3.65 -6.82
C HIS A 277 14.62 4.87 -6.67
N VAL A 278 13.41 4.71 -6.13
CA VAL A 278 12.53 5.84 -5.85
C VAL A 278 13.09 6.72 -4.73
N ALA A 279 13.59 6.11 -3.65
CA ALA A 279 14.26 6.83 -2.56
C ALA A 279 15.46 7.65 -3.07
N LEU A 280 16.30 7.10 -3.95
CA LEU A 280 17.43 7.81 -4.54
C LEU A 280 17.00 9.03 -5.39
N ARG A 281 15.84 8.98 -6.04
CA ARG A 281 15.32 10.09 -6.85
C ARG A 281 14.89 11.31 -6.02
N THR A 282 14.66 11.15 -4.72
CA THR A 282 14.35 12.30 -3.83
C THR A 282 15.58 13.18 -3.57
N GLY A 283 16.79 12.67 -3.87
CA GLY A 283 18.05 13.36 -3.62
C GLY A 283 18.42 13.50 -2.15
N GLN A 284 17.75 12.76 -1.25
CA GLN A 284 17.98 12.82 0.21
C GLN A 284 18.89 11.72 0.75
N ASP A 285 19.42 10.85 -0.12
CA ASP A 285 20.28 9.73 0.26
C ASP A 285 21.66 10.21 0.73
N ASP A 286 22.13 9.64 1.84
CA ASP A 286 23.46 9.83 2.41
C ASP A 286 24.46 8.74 1.97
N GLY A 287 24.05 7.90 1.01
CA GLY A 287 24.79 6.77 0.47
C GLY A 287 24.27 5.41 0.97
N TYR A 288 23.44 5.40 2.02
CA TYR A 288 22.89 4.17 2.57
C TYR A 288 21.95 3.47 1.58
N ALA A 289 21.01 4.19 0.95
CA ALA A 289 20.09 3.60 -0.01
C ALA A 289 20.83 3.06 -1.24
N ASN A 290 21.84 3.78 -1.72
CA ASN A 290 22.69 3.30 -2.81
C ASN A 290 23.43 2.00 -2.44
N GLN A 291 24.01 1.94 -1.23
CA GLN A 291 24.69 0.73 -0.75
C GLN A 291 23.73 -0.46 -0.60
N GLN A 292 22.52 -0.25 -0.05
CA GLN A 292 21.52 -1.32 0.06
C GLN A 292 21.01 -1.76 -1.31
N LEU A 293 20.83 -0.82 -2.25
CA LEU A 293 20.45 -1.15 -3.63
C LEU A 293 21.48 -2.08 -4.28
N GLU A 294 22.78 -1.84 -4.11
CA GLU A 294 23.82 -2.74 -4.63
C GLU A 294 23.73 -4.16 -4.06
N ARG A 295 23.25 -4.30 -2.82
CA ARG A 295 23.09 -5.58 -2.13
C ARG A 295 21.80 -6.30 -2.50
N VAL A 296 20.72 -5.57 -2.76
CA VAL A 296 19.39 -6.14 -3.05
C VAL A 296 19.17 -6.39 -4.53
N GLN A 297 19.72 -5.53 -5.40
CA GLN A 297 19.48 -5.63 -6.83
C GLN A 297 20.01 -6.96 -7.38
N LEU A 298 19.13 -7.70 -8.05
CA LEU A 298 19.51 -8.93 -8.74
C LEU A 298 20.46 -8.58 -9.89
N ARG A 299 21.67 -9.13 -9.85
CA ARG A 299 22.71 -8.91 -10.86
C ARG A 299 23.24 -10.26 -11.37
N PRO A 300 23.69 -10.33 -12.63
CA PRO A 300 24.41 -11.48 -13.12
C PRO A 300 25.82 -11.51 -12.49
N TYR A 301 26.14 -12.62 -11.85
CA TYR A 301 27.46 -12.90 -11.28
C TYR A 301 28.12 -14.04 -12.03
N ARG A 302 29.35 -13.81 -12.48
CA ARG A 302 30.21 -14.85 -13.04
C ARG A 302 30.86 -15.63 -11.91
N ILE A 303 30.51 -16.90 -11.78
CA ILE A 303 31.12 -17.82 -10.83
C ILE A 303 32.13 -18.68 -11.58
N VAL A 304 33.40 -18.54 -11.21
CA VAL A 304 34.51 -19.28 -11.80
C VAL A 304 34.96 -20.36 -10.84
N LEU A 305 34.84 -21.60 -11.27
CA LEU A 305 35.40 -22.78 -10.65
C LEU A 305 36.91 -22.85 -10.94
N ARG A 306 37.72 -22.39 -9.99
CA ARG A 306 39.18 -22.30 -10.15
C ARG A 306 39.82 -23.67 -10.05
N SER A 307 39.68 -24.31 -8.91
CA SER A 307 40.37 -25.58 -8.64
C SER A 307 39.66 -26.43 -7.60
N VAL A 308 39.93 -27.73 -7.66
CA VAL A 308 39.57 -28.69 -6.62
C VAL A 308 40.80 -29.45 -6.15
N LEU A 309 40.82 -29.74 -4.85
CA LEU A 309 41.76 -30.63 -4.20
C LEU A 309 40.95 -31.67 -3.43
N VAL A 310 41.12 -32.94 -3.78
CA VAL A 310 40.46 -34.07 -3.10
C VAL A 310 41.45 -34.83 -2.23
N THR A 311 40.92 -35.60 -1.27
CA THR A 311 41.76 -36.53 -0.50
C THR A 311 42.37 -37.57 -1.44
N PRO A 312 43.67 -37.85 -1.39
CA PRO A 312 44.31 -38.77 -2.35
C PRO A 312 43.84 -40.21 -2.17
N GLY A 313 43.46 -40.58 -0.94
CA GLY A 313 42.92 -41.88 -0.58
C GLY A 313 41.41 -41.84 -0.33
N ARG A 314 40.81 -43.01 -0.50
CA ARG A 314 39.48 -43.38 -0.04
C ARG A 314 39.42 -43.38 1.49
N PRO A 315 38.20 -43.32 2.08
CA PRO A 315 38.02 -43.44 3.53
C PRO A 315 38.58 -44.73 4.15
N ASP A 316 38.77 -45.79 3.36
CA ASP A 316 39.37 -47.07 3.77
C ASP A 316 40.91 -47.06 3.76
N GLY A 317 41.53 -45.93 3.38
CA GLY A 317 42.98 -45.77 3.30
C GLY A 317 43.62 -46.21 1.99
N ARG A 318 42.86 -46.78 1.05
CA ARG A 318 43.37 -47.16 -0.28
C ARG A 318 43.35 -45.97 -1.24
N ALA A 319 44.20 -46.00 -2.27
CA ALA A 319 44.14 -45.04 -3.36
C ALA A 319 42.80 -45.12 -4.11
N TRP A 320 42.30 -43.99 -4.62
CA TRP A 320 41.10 -43.94 -5.46
C TRP A 320 41.26 -44.75 -6.75
N VAL A 321 42.45 -44.66 -7.36
CA VAL A 321 42.88 -45.44 -8.53
C VAL A 321 44.32 -45.89 -8.33
N GLY A 322 44.72 -46.96 -9.02
CA GLY A 322 46.07 -47.51 -8.96
C GLY A 322 46.38 -48.30 -7.68
N ALA A 323 47.60 -48.86 -7.62
CA ALA A 323 48.06 -49.61 -6.46
C ALA A 323 48.42 -48.65 -5.30
N SER A 324 48.09 -49.04 -4.07
CA SER A 324 48.54 -48.31 -2.87
C SER A 324 49.92 -48.83 -2.48
N ASN A 325 50.96 -48.01 -2.65
CA ASN A 325 52.33 -48.31 -2.21
C ASN A 325 52.74 -47.40 -1.04
N ASP A 326 53.83 -47.75 -0.34
CA ASP A 326 54.28 -47.00 0.85
C ASP A 326 54.69 -45.55 0.54
N ILE A 327 55.05 -45.25 -0.71
CA ILE A 327 55.38 -43.90 -1.15
C ILE A 327 54.10 -43.06 -1.25
N PHE A 328 53.07 -43.60 -1.90
CA PHE A 328 51.75 -42.99 -2.01
C PHE A 328 51.16 -42.71 -0.64
N THR A 329 51.15 -43.69 0.27
CA THR A 329 50.57 -43.52 1.61
C THR A 329 51.26 -42.40 2.39
N ARG A 330 52.60 -42.31 2.31
CA ARG A 330 53.36 -41.22 2.95
C ARG A 330 53.04 -39.86 2.35
N LEU A 331 52.99 -39.75 1.02
CA LEU A 331 52.66 -38.50 0.34
C LEU A 331 51.21 -38.08 0.62
N ALA A 332 50.27 -39.01 0.59
CA ALA A 332 48.85 -38.76 0.83
C ALA A 332 48.59 -38.25 2.25
N ASN A 333 49.23 -38.86 3.26
CA ASN A 333 49.15 -38.43 4.65
C ASN A 333 49.77 -37.04 4.83
N ARG A 334 50.97 -36.81 4.25
CA ARG A 334 51.64 -35.51 4.31
C ARG A 334 50.79 -34.41 3.65
N LEU A 335 50.22 -34.68 2.49
CA LEU A 335 49.36 -33.73 1.77
C LEU A 335 48.13 -33.38 2.60
N THR A 336 47.43 -34.39 3.12
CA THR A 336 46.22 -34.18 3.92
C THR A 336 46.52 -33.39 5.19
N GLN A 337 47.64 -33.69 5.87
CA GLN A 337 48.09 -32.96 7.04
C GLN A 337 48.41 -31.49 6.70
N MET A 338 49.20 -31.26 5.65
CA MET A 338 49.58 -29.91 5.24
C MET A 338 48.39 -29.08 4.77
N ALA A 339 47.46 -29.67 4.01
CA ALA A 339 46.29 -28.95 3.56
C ALA A 339 45.32 -28.60 4.70
N ARG A 340 45.24 -29.44 5.74
CA ARG A 340 44.51 -29.11 6.97
C ARG A 340 45.16 -27.98 7.76
N GLN A 341 46.49 -27.94 7.82
CA GLN A 341 47.24 -26.93 8.59
C GLN A 341 47.36 -25.59 7.87
N SER A 342 47.61 -25.59 6.56
CA SER A 342 48.01 -24.41 5.79
C SER A 342 47.02 -24.03 4.68
N GLY A 343 45.91 -24.77 4.53
CA GLY A 343 44.98 -24.58 3.42
C GLY A 343 45.62 -24.92 2.07
N MET A 344 45.09 -24.35 0.99
CA MET A 344 45.59 -24.57 -0.38
C MET A 344 46.81 -23.68 -0.69
N SER A 345 47.96 -23.98 -0.07
CA SER A 345 49.23 -23.27 -0.34
C SER A 345 49.93 -23.79 -1.62
N GLY A 346 50.90 -23.04 -2.14
CA GLY A 346 51.72 -23.48 -3.30
C GLY A 346 52.38 -24.84 -3.06
N LEU A 347 52.94 -25.06 -1.87
CA LEU A 347 53.56 -26.33 -1.51
C LEU A 347 52.55 -27.50 -1.49
N VAL A 348 51.33 -27.27 -1.02
CA VAL A 348 50.25 -28.29 -1.07
C VAL A 348 49.92 -28.64 -2.52
N LYS A 349 49.91 -27.67 -3.43
CA LYS A 349 49.72 -27.91 -4.87
C LYS A 349 50.87 -28.73 -5.45
N ASP A 350 52.12 -28.35 -5.16
CA ASP A 350 53.30 -29.08 -5.65
C ASP A 350 53.31 -30.53 -5.16
N LEU A 351 52.98 -30.75 -3.88
CA LEU A 351 52.87 -32.08 -3.30
C LEU A 351 51.74 -32.88 -3.95
N ALA A 352 50.59 -32.27 -4.21
CA ALA A 352 49.49 -32.93 -4.92
C ALA A 352 49.89 -33.34 -6.35
N MET A 353 50.66 -32.50 -7.04
CA MET A 353 51.19 -32.76 -8.38
C MET A 353 52.33 -33.79 -8.38
N SER A 354 52.90 -34.13 -7.23
CA SER A 354 53.92 -35.19 -7.08
C SER A 354 53.35 -36.60 -6.84
N ILE A 355 52.03 -36.73 -6.67
CA ILE A 355 51.39 -38.05 -6.56
C ILE A 355 51.63 -38.83 -7.86
N PRO A 356 52.00 -40.13 -7.80
CA PRO A 356 52.23 -40.94 -9.01
C PRO A 356 51.04 -40.89 -9.96
N HIS A 357 51.31 -40.83 -11.28
CA HIS A 357 50.28 -40.69 -12.30
C HIS A 357 49.22 -41.80 -12.27
N GLU A 358 49.61 -43.02 -11.90
CA GLU A 358 48.73 -44.18 -11.72
C GLU A 358 47.73 -44.01 -10.57
N ASN A 359 48.00 -43.09 -9.63
CA ASN A 359 47.12 -42.76 -8.50
C ASN A 359 46.34 -41.45 -8.70
N ARG A 360 46.30 -40.91 -9.93
CA ARG A 360 45.56 -39.68 -10.25
C ARG A 360 44.19 -40.04 -10.83
N PRO A 361 43.10 -39.88 -10.08
CA PRO A 361 41.77 -40.14 -10.60
C PRO A 361 41.38 -39.10 -11.66
N ARG A 362 40.50 -39.48 -12.58
CA ARG A 362 39.88 -38.54 -13.51
C ARG A 362 38.71 -37.84 -12.81
N LEU A 363 38.88 -36.58 -12.45
CA LEU A 363 37.90 -35.80 -11.70
C LEU A 363 37.02 -34.97 -12.63
N ARG A 364 35.72 -34.93 -12.33
CA ARG A 364 34.77 -33.95 -12.88
C ARG A 364 33.90 -33.37 -11.77
N ILE A 365 33.38 -32.16 -11.99
CA ILE A 365 32.51 -31.48 -11.02
C ILE A 365 31.16 -31.24 -11.67
N GLU A 366 30.11 -31.71 -11.01
CA GLU A 366 28.74 -31.35 -11.33
C GLU A 366 28.28 -30.20 -10.43
N VAL A 367 27.70 -29.16 -11.05
CA VAL A 367 27.11 -27.99 -10.39
C VAL A 367 25.60 -28.11 -10.46
N HIS A 368 24.96 -28.10 -9.30
CA HIS A 368 23.51 -28.08 -9.13
C HIS A 368 23.09 -26.69 -8.68
N HIS A 369 22.54 -25.90 -9.61
CA HIS A 369 22.10 -24.55 -9.33
C HIS A 369 20.60 -24.53 -8.97
N PRO A 370 20.15 -23.64 -8.06
CA PRO A 370 18.77 -23.62 -7.56
C PRO A 370 17.70 -23.23 -8.60
N ASP A 371 18.09 -22.75 -9.79
CA ASP A 371 17.17 -22.52 -10.92
C ASP A 371 16.93 -23.77 -11.78
N GLY A 372 17.49 -24.93 -11.40
CA GLY A 372 17.41 -26.18 -12.14
C GLY A 372 18.54 -26.39 -13.16
N MET A 373 19.46 -25.43 -13.32
CA MET A 373 20.64 -25.60 -14.15
C MET A 373 21.57 -26.65 -13.53
N HIS A 374 21.85 -27.70 -14.32
CA HIS A 374 22.79 -28.77 -13.98
C HIS A 374 23.93 -28.81 -15.00
N LEU A 375 25.13 -28.46 -14.56
CA LEU A 375 26.32 -28.37 -15.39
C LEU A 375 27.38 -29.38 -14.94
N THR A 376 28.20 -29.89 -15.86
CA THR A 376 29.38 -30.71 -15.56
C THR A 376 30.62 -30.12 -16.22
N THR A 377 31.75 -30.15 -15.55
CA THR A 377 33.05 -29.88 -16.17
C THR A 377 33.54 -31.06 -17.01
N HIS A 378 34.52 -30.81 -17.88
CA HIS A 378 35.27 -31.89 -18.52
C HIS A 378 36.15 -32.63 -17.50
N GLY A 379 36.16 -33.96 -17.56
CA GLY A 379 37.00 -34.78 -16.68
C GLY A 379 38.50 -34.55 -16.92
N ARG A 380 39.27 -34.32 -15.85
CA ARG A 380 40.73 -34.10 -15.87
C ARG A 380 41.43 -34.99 -14.85
N ASP A 381 42.62 -35.48 -15.18
CA ASP A 381 43.38 -36.38 -14.30
C ASP A 381 44.14 -35.61 -13.23
N GLY A 382 43.98 -36.01 -11.97
CA GLY A 382 44.69 -35.41 -10.84
C GLY A 382 43.92 -35.56 -9.53
N ILE A 383 44.62 -35.34 -8.41
CA ILE A 383 43.97 -35.10 -7.12
C ILE A 383 43.84 -33.59 -6.82
N TYR A 384 44.66 -32.78 -7.50
CA TYR A 384 44.53 -31.34 -7.64
C TYR A 384 44.30 -31.04 -9.12
N THR A 385 43.23 -30.31 -9.41
CA THR A 385 42.84 -30.00 -10.78
C THR A 385 42.36 -28.57 -10.85
N ALA A 386 42.95 -27.77 -11.74
CA ALA A 386 42.37 -26.50 -12.17
C ALA A 386 41.35 -26.77 -13.29
N TYR A 387 40.18 -26.14 -13.23
CA TYR A 387 39.18 -26.25 -14.30
C TYR A 387 39.10 -24.98 -15.14
N ASP A 388 39.19 -23.81 -14.49
CA ASP A 388 38.89 -22.50 -15.08
C ASP A 388 37.56 -22.52 -15.86
N ALA A 389 36.59 -23.25 -15.30
CA ALA A 389 35.25 -23.36 -15.83
C ALA A 389 34.37 -22.31 -15.15
N GLU A 390 33.41 -21.74 -15.87
CA GLU A 390 32.56 -20.68 -15.34
C GLU A 390 31.11 -20.84 -15.77
N PHE A 391 30.23 -20.30 -14.95
CA PHE A 391 28.82 -20.13 -15.25
C PHE A 391 28.34 -18.80 -14.69
N VAL A 392 27.27 -18.25 -15.28
CA VAL A 392 26.65 -17.00 -14.82
C VAL A 392 25.34 -17.29 -14.12
N ALA A 393 25.21 -16.79 -12.89
CA ALA A 393 24.01 -16.92 -12.07
C ALA A 393 23.44 -15.54 -11.72
N VAL A 394 22.11 -15.42 -11.64
CA VAL A 394 21.45 -14.21 -11.13
C VAL A 394 21.19 -14.35 -9.65
N ALA A 395 21.77 -13.46 -8.86
CA ALA A 395 21.63 -13.44 -7.41
C ALA A 395 21.83 -12.03 -6.86
N ASN A 396 21.74 -11.92 -5.54
CA ASN A 396 22.04 -10.71 -4.77
C ASN A 396 22.66 -11.11 -3.41
N ALA A 397 22.98 -10.15 -2.55
CA ALA A 397 23.61 -10.41 -1.25
C ALA A 397 22.64 -11.02 -0.21
N PHE A 398 21.35 -11.15 -0.53
CA PHE A 398 20.33 -11.75 0.34
C PHE A 398 19.86 -13.11 -0.16
N ASP A 399 20.48 -13.65 -1.21
CA ASP A 399 20.08 -14.90 -1.82
C ASP A 399 20.57 -16.11 -1.01
N ASP A 400 19.67 -16.67 -0.20
CA ASP A 400 19.92 -17.85 0.63
C ASP A 400 19.84 -19.17 -0.16
N ARG A 401 19.50 -19.16 -1.45
CA ARG A 401 19.46 -20.38 -2.26
C ARG A 401 20.87 -20.96 -2.35
N ARG A 402 20.99 -22.30 -2.27
CA ARG A 402 22.28 -22.99 -2.23
C ARG A 402 22.65 -23.55 -3.60
N VAL A 403 23.91 -23.38 -3.98
CA VAL A 403 24.52 -24.06 -5.12
C VAL A 403 25.29 -25.25 -4.61
N GLY A 404 24.97 -26.44 -5.14
CA GLY A 404 25.64 -27.67 -4.80
C GLY A 404 26.75 -28.00 -5.80
N PHE A 405 27.90 -28.39 -5.27
CA PHE A 405 29.06 -28.85 -6.05
C PHE A 405 29.34 -30.30 -5.70
N GLN A 406 29.15 -31.20 -6.66
CA GLN A 406 29.39 -32.63 -6.49
C GLN A 406 30.63 -33.03 -7.29
N VAL A 407 31.63 -33.58 -6.60
CA VAL A 407 32.89 -34.00 -7.21
C VAL A 407 32.82 -35.49 -7.49
N TYR A 408 32.90 -35.85 -8.77
CA TYR A 408 32.89 -37.23 -9.23
C TYR A 408 34.27 -37.66 -9.71
N MET A 409 34.55 -38.95 -9.53
CA MET A 409 35.64 -39.64 -10.18
C MET A 409 35.09 -40.52 -11.28
N ASP A 410 35.59 -40.38 -12.50
CA ASP A 410 35.27 -41.27 -13.60
C ASP A 410 36.21 -42.48 -13.63
N GLY A 411 35.64 -43.67 -13.68
CA GLY A 411 36.39 -44.92 -13.78
C GLY A 411 35.80 -45.88 -14.82
N PRO A 412 36.46 -47.02 -15.08
CA PRO A 412 35.98 -48.03 -16.02
C PRO A 412 34.62 -48.64 -15.61
N ASN A 413 34.28 -48.57 -14.32
CA ASN A 413 33.03 -49.09 -13.76
C ASN A 413 31.93 -48.02 -13.61
N GLY A 414 32.13 -46.82 -14.18
CA GLY A 414 31.23 -45.68 -14.04
C GLY A 414 31.79 -44.57 -13.15
N SER A 415 30.98 -43.51 -12.94
CA SER A 415 31.34 -42.38 -12.08
C SER A 415 31.00 -42.67 -10.61
N GLU A 416 31.95 -42.41 -9.71
CA GLU A 416 31.78 -42.52 -8.25
C GLU A 416 31.78 -41.10 -7.63
N LEU A 417 30.81 -40.80 -6.75
CA LEU A 417 30.75 -39.53 -6.03
C LEU A 417 31.80 -39.52 -4.92
N LEU A 418 32.78 -38.62 -5.01
CA LEU A 418 33.81 -38.46 -3.98
C LEU A 418 33.31 -37.64 -2.79
N GLY A 419 32.57 -36.55 -3.08
CA GLY A 419 32.01 -35.68 -2.05
C GLY A 419 31.20 -34.54 -2.64
N SER A 420 30.41 -33.89 -1.78
CA SER A 420 29.61 -32.72 -2.12
C SER A 420 29.91 -31.56 -1.18
N VAL A 421 29.75 -30.33 -1.69
CA VAL A 421 29.77 -29.12 -0.89
C VAL A 421 28.69 -28.17 -1.39
N ASP A 422 27.93 -27.58 -0.46
CA ASP A 422 26.86 -26.63 -0.78
C ASP A 422 27.17 -25.26 -0.18
N VAL A 423 27.06 -24.21 -1.00
CA VAL A 423 27.33 -22.82 -0.59
C VAL A 423 26.10 -21.95 -0.91
N PRO A 424 25.65 -21.07 0.01
CA PRO A 424 24.57 -20.14 -0.30
C PRO A 424 25.06 -19.08 -1.30
N MET A 425 24.19 -18.66 -2.22
CA MET A 425 24.52 -17.68 -3.26
C MET A 425 25.03 -16.37 -2.67
N ARG A 426 24.49 -15.91 -1.54
CA ARG A 426 24.99 -14.71 -0.84
C ARG A 426 26.48 -14.78 -0.50
N GLU A 427 26.99 -15.95 -0.10
CA GLU A 427 28.39 -16.09 0.29
C GLU A 427 29.30 -15.97 -0.93
N LEU A 428 28.87 -16.52 -2.07
CA LEU A 428 29.54 -16.37 -3.36
C LEU A 428 29.51 -14.93 -3.85
N VAL A 429 28.42 -14.19 -3.61
CA VAL A 429 28.25 -12.80 -4.04
C VAL A 429 29.07 -11.84 -3.19
N GLU A 430 29.05 -12.01 -1.86
CA GLU A 430 29.75 -11.13 -0.91
C GLU A 430 31.27 -11.32 -0.94
N HIS A 431 31.75 -12.54 -1.22
CA HIS A 431 33.17 -12.86 -1.24
C HIS A 431 33.65 -13.10 -2.68
N ARG A 432 34.66 -12.32 -3.10
CA ARG A 432 35.28 -12.49 -4.43
C ARG A 432 35.95 -13.85 -4.61
N GLU A 433 36.37 -14.49 -3.52
CA GLU A 433 36.97 -15.83 -3.53
C GLU A 433 36.48 -16.62 -2.31
N VAL A 434 36.02 -17.84 -2.54
CA VAL A 434 35.50 -18.74 -1.51
C VAL A 434 36.23 -20.08 -1.62
N SER A 435 36.66 -20.62 -0.48
CA SER A 435 37.28 -21.95 -0.40
C SER A 435 36.39 -22.89 0.40
N LEU A 436 35.75 -23.82 -0.30
CA LEU A 436 34.77 -24.74 0.23
C LEU A 436 35.43 -26.07 0.64
N LYS A 437 34.99 -26.65 1.75
CA LYS A 437 35.53 -27.93 2.28
C LYS A 437 34.41 -28.95 2.46
N GLY A 438 34.70 -30.21 2.16
CA GLY A 438 33.79 -31.35 2.30
C GLY A 438 34.50 -32.58 2.83
N ARG A 439 33.80 -33.72 2.87
CA ARG A 439 34.35 -34.98 3.45
C ARG A 439 35.61 -35.47 2.72
N SER A 440 35.54 -35.57 1.39
CA SER A 440 36.66 -35.98 0.52
C SER A 440 37.17 -34.82 -0.34
N VAL A 441 36.59 -33.63 -0.17
CA VAL A 441 37.00 -32.39 -0.85
C VAL A 441 37.78 -31.57 0.16
N ILE A 442 39.11 -31.57 0.05
CA ILE A 442 39.98 -30.82 0.95
C ILE A 442 39.77 -29.31 0.75
N ALA A 443 39.69 -28.88 -0.51
CA ALA A 443 39.40 -27.50 -0.86
C ALA A 443 38.86 -27.40 -2.29
N LEU A 444 37.77 -26.67 -2.45
CA LEU A 444 37.17 -26.29 -3.72
C LEU A 444 37.16 -24.76 -3.80
N THR A 445 37.98 -24.20 -4.67
CA THR A 445 38.16 -22.74 -4.78
C THR A 445 37.29 -22.18 -5.89
N LEU A 446 36.45 -21.23 -5.51
CA LEU A 446 35.55 -20.49 -6.38
C LEU A 446 35.94 -19.02 -6.36
N SER A 447 35.79 -18.32 -7.48
CA SER A 447 35.88 -16.87 -7.50
C SER A 447 34.68 -16.25 -8.20
N THR A 448 34.16 -15.17 -7.65
CA THR A 448 32.98 -14.48 -8.16
C THR A 448 33.34 -13.07 -8.63
N GLY A 449 32.80 -12.66 -9.78
CA GLY A 449 32.94 -11.30 -10.27
C GLY A 449 31.68 -10.84 -11.01
N GLY A 450 31.32 -9.57 -10.87
CA GLY A 450 30.30 -8.95 -11.72
C GLY A 450 30.93 -8.53 -13.05
N ASP A 451 30.48 -9.09 -14.17
CA ASP A 451 30.98 -8.74 -15.50
C ASP A 451 29.89 -8.31 -16.49
N GLY A 452 28.64 -8.19 -16.03
CA GLY A 452 27.52 -7.68 -16.81
C GLY A 452 27.05 -8.59 -17.94
N ARG A 453 27.58 -9.83 -18.04
CA ARG A 453 27.10 -10.80 -19.03
C ARG A 453 25.65 -11.19 -18.76
N GLN A 454 24.90 -11.51 -19.82
CA GLN A 454 23.55 -12.06 -19.65
C GLN A 454 23.60 -13.41 -18.91
N PRO A 455 22.55 -13.80 -18.18
CA PRO A 455 22.46 -15.11 -17.53
C PRO A 455 22.47 -16.28 -18.53
N GLY A 456 22.98 -17.45 -18.12
CA GLY A 456 22.99 -18.66 -18.93
C GLY A 456 24.26 -19.04 -19.71
N PRO A 457 25.21 -18.14 -20.07
CA PRO A 457 26.46 -18.58 -20.66
C PRO A 457 27.31 -19.29 -19.62
N TYR A 458 27.87 -20.42 -20.04
CA TYR A 458 28.89 -21.16 -19.32
C TYR A 458 30.07 -21.41 -20.25
N ALA A 459 31.27 -21.50 -19.69
CA ALA A 459 32.48 -21.85 -20.43
C ALA A 459 33.22 -22.98 -19.71
N GLY A 460 33.74 -23.94 -20.46
CA GLY A 460 34.41 -25.12 -19.91
C GLY A 460 33.48 -26.11 -19.18
N MET A 461 32.16 -25.97 -19.38
CA MET A 461 31.12 -26.86 -18.83
C MET A 461 30.19 -27.38 -19.93
N ALA A 462 29.41 -28.40 -19.62
CA ALA A 462 28.32 -28.93 -20.46
C ALA A 462 27.08 -29.19 -19.61
N HIS A 463 25.88 -29.07 -20.19
CA HIS A 463 24.67 -29.47 -19.49
C HIS A 463 24.65 -30.98 -19.23
N VAL A 464 24.32 -31.37 -18.01
CA VAL A 464 24.05 -32.76 -17.68
C VAL A 464 22.61 -33.04 -18.11
N VAL A 465 22.45 -33.81 -19.20
CA VAL A 465 21.13 -34.35 -19.55
C VAL A 465 20.84 -35.46 -18.55
N PRO A 466 19.80 -35.33 -17.69
CA PRO A 466 19.47 -36.39 -16.76
C PRO A 466 19.23 -37.68 -17.56
N ALA A 467 19.80 -38.79 -17.10
CA ALA A 467 19.58 -40.08 -17.73
C ALA A 467 18.06 -40.31 -17.84
N PRO A 468 17.54 -40.74 -19.01
CA PRO A 468 16.11 -40.97 -19.17
C PRO A 468 15.64 -41.91 -18.08
N SER A 469 14.55 -41.53 -17.39
CA SER A 469 14.01 -42.33 -16.29
C SER A 469 13.86 -43.77 -16.75
N PRO A 470 14.36 -44.77 -15.99
CA PRO A 470 14.27 -46.17 -16.39
C PRO A 470 12.78 -46.56 -16.50
N GLY A 471 12.26 -46.58 -17.74
CA GLY A 471 10.85 -46.81 -18.03
C GLY A 471 10.20 -45.84 -19.03
N ALA A 472 10.83 -44.72 -19.39
CA ALA A 472 10.32 -43.84 -20.44
C ALA A 472 10.48 -44.50 -21.81
N GLN A 473 9.42 -45.15 -22.31
CA GLN A 473 9.36 -45.68 -23.67
C GLN A 473 9.61 -44.54 -24.66
N PRO A 474 10.44 -44.75 -25.70
CA PRO A 474 10.73 -43.73 -26.70
C PRO A 474 9.41 -43.27 -27.37
N PRO A 475 9.20 -41.95 -27.56
CA PRO A 475 8.01 -41.41 -28.21
C PRO A 475 8.04 -41.80 -29.69
N GLY A 476 7.44 -42.95 -30.02
CA GLY A 476 7.48 -43.51 -31.37
C GLY A 476 7.02 -44.96 -31.49
N ALA A 477 6.94 -45.72 -30.38
CA ALA A 477 6.37 -47.06 -30.40
C ALA A 477 4.83 -47.00 -30.45
N ARG A 478 4.26 -46.81 -31.66
CA ARG A 478 2.83 -47.08 -31.88
C ARG A 478 2.55 -48.55 -31.52
N PRO A 479 1.54 -48.85 -30.68
CA PRO A 479 1.12 -50.23 -30.48
C PRO A 479 0.68 -50.84 -31.83
N PRO A 480 1.02 -52.11 -32.10
CA PRO A 480 0.59 -52.77 -33.33
C PRO A 480 -0.94 -52.78 -33.43
N PRO A 481 -1.52 -52.58 -34.62
CA PRO A 481 -2.96 -52.58 -34.79
C PRO A 481 -3.55 -53.94 -34.36
N PRO A 482 -4.74 -53.97 -33.73
CA PRO A 482 -5.37 -55.21 -33.33
C PRO A 482 -5.62 -56.08 -34.56
N GLY A 483 -5.03 -57.28 -34.56
CA GLY A 483 -5.15 -58.26 -35.62
C GLY A 483 -6.62 -58.62 -35.86
N ARG A 484 -7.07 -58.48 -37.11
CA ARG A 484 -8.39 -58.90 -37.56
C ARG A 484 -8.54 -60.40 -37.37
N GLY A 485 -9.57 -60.80 -36.63
CA GLY A 485 -10.01 -62.18 -36.51
C GLY A 485 -10.32 -62.77 -37.89
N ARG A 486 -9.80 -63.98 -38.15
CA ARG A 486 -10.21 -64.82 -39.27
C ARG A 486 -11.67 -65.24 -39.04
N VAL A 487 -12.57 -64.71 -39.87
CA VAL A 487 -13.91 -65.26 -40.08
C VAL A 487 -13.76 -66.48 -40.98
N ALA A 488 -14.25 -67.62 -40.50
CA ALA A 488 -14.38 -68.85 -41.28
C ALA A 488 -15.66 -68.80 -42.13
N SER A 489 -15.55 -69.19 -43.40
CA SER A 489 -16.66 -69.52 -44.31
C SER A 489 -16.19 -70.63 -45.26
N PRO A 490 -17.08 -71.35 -45.97
CA PRO A 490 -17.48 -72.72 -45.64
C PRO A 490 -16.99 -73.76 -46.66
N THR A 491 -17.22 -75.01 -46.27
CA THR A 491 -17.04 -76.30 -46.98
C THR A 491 -17.47 -76.35 -48.46
N HIS A 492 -16.71 -77.10 -49.25
CA HIS A 492 -17.24 -78.14 -50.15
C HIS A 492 -16.39 -79.40 -50.05
#